data_AF-A0A1G4BS31-F1
#
_entry.id   AF-A0A1G4BS31-F1
#
_cell.length_a   1.000
_cell.length_b   1.000
_cell.length_c   1.000
_cell.angle_alpha   90.00
_cell.angle_beta   90.00
_cell.angle_gamma   90.00
#
_symmetry.space_group_name_H-M   'P 1'
#
loop_
_entity.id
_entity.type
_entity.pdbx_description
1 polymer ?
#
loop_
_entity_poly.entity_id
_entity_poly.type
_entity_poly.pdbx_seq_one_letter_code
_entity_poly.pdbx_strand_id
1 'polypeptide(L)'
;MDTRSAVSISYHLNIPRSNSRVARSLFYTSITIIVSPYLVSLYDHRVGSGPLRILSHGLTNKLEALVPIFPMNIGLAEDFESEIGRTFDIIRRTPTAVSQAVKANPFPMVFSGNYYANPTAGADLNASSRI
;
A
#
# COMPACT_ATOMS: atom_id res chain seq x y z
N MET A 1 1.60 -2.28 48.10
CA MET A 1 0.61 -1.75 47.14
C MET A 1 1.37 -0.84 46.22
N ASP A 2 1.70 -1.32 45.02
CA ASP A 2 2.65 -0.65 44.13
C ASP A 2 1.98 -0.41 42.76
N THR A 3 1.85 0.88 42.45
CA THR A 3 1.23 1.46 41.26
C THR A 3 2.20 1.38 40.08
N ARG A 4 1.89 0.53 39.09
CA ARG A 4 2.65 0.48 37.84
C ARG A 4 2.31 1.68 36.96
N SER A 5 3.23 2.64 36.93
CA SER A 5 3.26 3.78 36.00
C SER A 5 3.21 3.30 34.55
N ALA A 6 2.25 3.82 33.79
CA ALA A 6 2.19 3.66 32.35
C ALA A 6 3.28 4.52 31.69
N VAL A 7 4.18 3.88 30.93
CA VAL A 7 5.18 4.58 30.13
C VAL A 7 4.50 5.05 28.84
N SER A 8 4.23 6.35 28.74
CA SER A 8 3.78 7.00 27.50
C SER A 8 5.00 7.31 26.63
N ILE A 9 5.16 6.60 25.52
CA ILE A 9 6.19 6.89 24.52
C ILE A 9 5.63 7.93 23.55
N SER A 10 5.99 9.20 23.77
CA SER A 10 5.69 10.29 22.85
C SER A 10 6.76 10.37 21.76
N TYR A 11 6.39 10.10 20.51
CA TYR A 11 7.28 10.34 19.36
C TYR A 11 7.36 11.85 19.09
N HIS A 12 8.43 12.51 19.55
CA HIS A 12 8.77 13.86 19.11
C HIS A 12 9.41 13.78 17.71
N LEU A 13 8.60 13.91 16.67
CA LEU A 13 9.11 14.08 15.31
C LEU A 13 9.63 15.52 15.17
N ASN A 14 10.94 15.70 15.21
CA ASN A 14 11.58 16.99 14.98
C ASN A 14 11.56 17.30 13.47
N ILE A 15 10.52 17.98 12.99
CA ILE A 15 10.40 18.40 11.59
C ILE A 15 11.16 19.72 11.40
N PRO A 16 12.23 19.76 10.56
CA PRO A 16 12.92 21.01 10.28
C PRO A 16 11.98 21.99 9.55
N ARG A 17 11.91 23.23 10.06
CA ARG A 17 11.20 24.34 9.42
C ARG A 17 11.93 24.71 8.13
N SER A 18 11.33 24.44 6.97
CA SER A 18 11.79 24.94 5.67
C SER A 18 10.61 25.46 4.86
N ASN A 19 10.86 26.58 4.18
CA ASN A 19 9.89 27.53 3.65
C ASN A 19 9.04 26.99 2.49
N SER A 20 7.76 27.39 2.53
CA SER A 20 6.86 27.62 1.39
C SER A 20 6.75 26.53 0.32
N ARG A 21 6.02 25.47 0.64
CA ARG A 21 4.93 24.87 -0.16
C ARG A 21 4.23 23.88 0.76
N VAL A 22 2.95 24.11 1.01
CA VAL A 22 2.14 23.46 2.04
C VAL A 22 2.33 21.94 2.01
N ALA A 23 3.10 21.42 2.98
CA ALA A 23 2.99 20.02 3.35
C ALA A 23 1.58 19.85 3.89
N ARG A 24 0.63 19.46 3.03
CA ARG A 24 -0.68 19.00 3.46
C ARG A 24 -0.42 17.89 4.46
N SER A 25 -0.70 18.16 5.73
CA SER A 25 -0.80 17.11 6.73
C SER A 25 -1.98 16.24 6.33
N LEU A 26 -1.71 15.22 5.52
CA LEU A 26 -2.69 14.21 5.13
C LEU A 26 -2.86 13.29 6.33
N PHE A 27 -3.77 13.69 7.23
CA PHE A 27 -4.34 12.74 8.17
C PHE A 27 -5.26 11.83 7.37
N TYR A 28 -4.81 10.61 7.11
CA TYR A 28 -5.66 9.58 6.53
C TYR A 28 -6.58 9.03 7.62
N THR A 29 -7.88 8.95 7.33
CA THR A 29 -8.89 8.40 8.24
C THR A 29 -9.36 7.00 7.83
N SER A 30 -8.81 6.46 6.74
CA SER A 30 -9.12 5.14 6.19
C SER A 30 -7.93 4.60 5.40
N ILE A 31 -7.92 3.29 5.13
CA ILE A 31 -6.84 2.62 4.39
C ILE A 31 -7.43 1.91 3.18
N THR A 32 -6.77 2.00 2.03
CA THR A 32 -7.03 1.12 0.89
C THR A 32 -5.96 0.04 0.86
N ILE A 33 -6.38 -1.22 0.96
CA ILE A 33 -5.49 -2.37 0.85
C ILE A 33 -5.42 -2.78 -0.61
N ILE A 34 -4.26 -2.59 -1.23
CA ILE A 34 -4.00 -2.96 -2.63
C ILE A 34 -3.21 -4.28 -2.63
N VAL A 35 -3.76 -5.31 -3.27
CA VAL A 35 -3.16 -6.65 -3.28
C VAL A 35 -2.62 -6.99 -4.66
N SER A 36 -1.31 -7.28 -4.74
CA SER A 36 -0.60 -7.71 -5.94
C SER A 36 0.08 -9.07 -5.69
N PRO A 37 -0.68 -10.18 -5.75
CA PRO A 37 -0.21 -11.51 -5.33
C PRO A 37 0.54 -12.23 -6.46
N TYR A 38 1.54 -11.58 -7.04
CA TYR A 38 2.26 -12.09 -8.21
C TYR A 38 3.76 -12.28 -7.96
N LEU A 39 4.28 -13.39 -8.49
CA LEU A 39 5.69 -13.57 -8.80
C LEU A 39 5.83 -13.55 -10.32
N VAL A 40 6.36 -12.47 -10.88
CA VAL A 40 6.42 -12.25 -12.34
C VAL A 40 4.98 -12.27 -12.87
N SER A 41 4.58 -13.21 -13.73
CA SER A 41 3.21 -13.37 -14.19
C SER A 41 2.42 -14.46 -13.45
N LEU A 42 3.01 -15.09 -12.42
CA LEU A 42 2.42 -16.21 -11.71
C LEU A 42 1.64 -15.72 -10.49
N TYR A 43 0.32 -15.89 -10.53
CA TYR A 43 -0.58 -15.61 -9.42
C TYR A 43 -0.39 -16.64 -8.31
N ASP A 44 -0.34 -16.20 -7.05
CA ASP A 44 -0.30 -17.06 -5.86
C ASP A 44 0.78 -18.16 -5.93
N HIS A 45 1.97 -17.79 -6.42
CA HIS A 45 3.09 -18.72 -6.52
C HIS A 45 4.31 -18.24 -5.73
N ARG A 46 4.82 -19.11 -4.84
CA ARG A 46 5.99 -18.84 -3.97
C ARG A 46 5.85 -17.53 -3.20
N VAL A 47 6.68 -16.52 -3.52
CA VAL A 47 6.62 -15.20 -2.88
C VAL A 47 5.35 -14.43 -3.31
N GLY A 48 4.79 -14.76 -4.48
CA GLY A 48 3.47 -14.32 -4.95
C GLY A 48 2.33 -14.63 -3.97
N SER A 49 2.44 -15.72 -3.21
CA SER A 49 1.46 -16.12 -2.20
C SER A 49 1.54 -15.32 -0.90
N GLY A 50 2.64 -14.58 -0.68
CA GLY A 50 2.90 -13.82 0.55
C GLY A 50 1.76 -12.87 0.93
N PRO A 51 1.32 -11.96 0.02
CA PRO A 51 0.18 -11.08 0.25
C PRO A 51 -1.08 -11.81 0.70
N LEU A 52 -1.48 -12.86 -0.02
CA LEU A 52 -2.69 -13.63 0.30
C LEU A 52 -2.57 -14.31 1.65
N ARG A 53 -1.37 -14.84 1.96
CA ARG A 53 -1.10 -15.47 3.25
C ARG A 53 -1.20 -14.46 4.39
N ILE A 54 -0.64 -13.26 4.25
CA ILE A 54 -0.80 -12.20 5.27
C ILE A 54 -2.26 -11.87 5.52
N LEU A 55 -3.04 -11.69 4.45
CA LEU A 55 -4.47 -11.36 4.56
C LEU A 55 -5.27 -12.51 5.19
N SER A 56 -4.95 -13.77 4.87
CA SER A 56 -5.61 -14.95 5.45
C SER A 56 -5.46 -15.08 6.97
N HIS A 57 -4.46 -14.43 7.57
CA HIS A 57 -4.29 -14.40 9.04
C HIS A 57 -5.15 -13.31 9.71
N GLY A 58 -6.13 -12.75 8.99
CA GLY A 58 -7.10 -11.80 9.52
C GLY A 58 -6.59 -10.38 9.67
N LEU A 59 -5.56 -9.99 8.90
CA LEU A 59 -5.03 -8.62 8.95
C LEU A 59 -6.11 -7.58 8.64
N THR A 60 -6.91 -7.80 7.60
CA THR A 60 -8.03 -6.91 7.21
C THR A 60 -8.97 -6.70 8.40
N ASN A 61 -9.46 -7.77 9.02
CA ASN A 61 -10.38 -7.71 10.15
C ASN A 61 -9.78 -6.94 11.35
N LYS A 62 -8.48 -7.10 11.59
CA LYS A 62 -7.77 -6.39 12.68
C LYS A 62 -7.64 -4.90 12.38
N LEU A 63 -7.42 -4.52 11.12
CA LEU A 63 -7.33 -3.12 10.71
C LEU A 63 -8.70 -2.45 10.64
N GLU A 64 -9.74 -3.16 10.20
CA GLU A 64 -11.14 -2.70 10.17
C GLU A 64 -11.66 -2.28 11.56
N ALA A 65 -11.16 -2.90 12.62
CA ALA A 65 -11.48 -2.52 13.99
C ALA A 65 -10.92 -1.13 14.40
N LEU A 66 -9.94 -0.60 13.65
CA LEU A 66 -9.27 0.67 13.93
C LEU A 66 -9.72 1.77 12.97
N VAL A 67 -9.83 1.44 11.67
CA VAL A 67 -10.17 2.39 10.61
C VAL A 67 -10.93 1.68 9.48
N PRO A 68 -11.78 2.39 8.72
CA PRO A 68 -12.41 1.82 7.53
C PRO A 68 -11.37 1.31 6.51
N ILE A 69 -11.60 0.12 5.96
CA ILE A 69 -10.75 -0.53 4.97
C ILE A 69 -11.47 -0.65 3.64
N PHE A 70 -10.78 -0.29 2.56
CA PHE A 70 -11.24 -0.46 1.19
C PHE A 70 -10.33 -1.47 0.46
N PRO A 71 -10.79 -2.68 0.16
CA PRO A 71 -9.98 -3.64 -0.59
C PRO A 71 -9.92 -3.25 -2.08
N MET A 72 -8.75 -3.37 -2.67
CA MET A 72 -8.51 -3.15 -4.10
C MET A 72 -7.63 -4.27 -4.65
N ASN A 73 -8.17 -5.02 -5.62
CA ASN A 73 -7.44 -6.07 -6.32
C ASN A 73 -7.04 -5.56 -7.71
N ILE A 74 -5.78 -5.78 -8.10
CA ILE A 74 -5.28 -5.38 -9.43
C ILE A 74 -5.78 -6.29 -10.57
N GLY A 75 -6.57 -7.32 -10.25
CA GLY A 75 -7.18 -8.25 -11.21
C GLY A 75 -6.18 -9.28 -11.75
N LEU A 76 -6.70 -10.22 -12.55
CA LEU A 76 -5.90 -11.22 -13.28
C LEU A 76 -5.22 -10.59 -14.50
N ALA A 77 -3.98 -10.99 -14.78
CA ALA A 77 -3.21 -10.54 -15.95
C ALA A 77 -3.48 -11.50 -17.13
N GLU A 78 -4.58 -11.29 -17.86
CA GLU A 78 -5.06 -12.27 -18.86
C GLU A 78 -4.80 -11.90 -20.33
N ASP A 79 -4.35 -10.68 -20.63
CA ASP A 79 -4.36 -10.19 -22.03
C ASP A 79 -3.01 -10.24 -22.78
N PHE A 80 -1.99 -10.92 -22.25
CA PHE A 80 -0.67 -10.99 -22.90
C PHE A 80 -0.21 -12.43 -23.12
N GLU A 81 0.09 -12.76 -24.37
CA GLU A 81 0.62 -14.08 -24.79
C GLU A 81 1.94 -14.44 -24.09
N SER A 82 2.80 -13.45 -23.81
CA SER A 82 4.10 -13.68 -23.19
C SER A 82 4.10 -13.45 -21.68
N GLU A 83 4.94 -14.21 -20.96
CA GLU A 83 5.24 -14.00 -19.53
C GLU A 83 5.72 -12.56 -19.25
N ILE A 84 6.56 -12.02 -20.14
CA ILE A 84 7.09 -10.66 -20.05
C ILE A 84 5.95 -9.64 -20.18
N GLY A 85 5.05 -9.80 -21.15
CA GLY A 85 3.91 -8.90 -21.34
C GLY A 85 2.99 -8.87 -20.12
N ARG A 86 2.66 -10.04 -19.57
CA ARG A 86 1.86 -10.16 -18.33
C ARG A 86 2.55 -9.47 -17.16
N THR A 87 3.88 -9.60 -17.05
CA THR A 87 4.67 -8.96 -16.00
C THR A 87 4.61 -7.44 -16.10
N PHE A 88 4.79 -6.87 -17.29
CA PHE A 88 4.67 -5.43 -17.50
C PHE A 88 3.27 -4.91 -17.20
N ASP A 89 2.24 -5.69 -17.51
CA ASP A 89 0.86 -5.31 -17.17
C ASP A 89 0.64 -5.26 -15.66
N ILE A 90 1.12 -6.25 -14.91
CA ILE A 90 1.08 -6.26 -13.44
C ILE A 90 1.84 -5.05 -12.86
N ILE A 91 3.02 -4.75 -13.41
CA ILE A 91 3.84 -3.59 -13.03
C ILE A 91 3.10 -2.27 -13.31
N ARG A 92 2.28 -2.18 -14.37
CA ARG A 92 1.50 -0.99 -14.72
C ARG A 92 0.26 -0.82 -13.83
N ARG A 93 -0.43 -1.92 -13.51
CA ARG A 93 -1.69 -1.90 -12.75
C ARG A 93 -1.49 -1.50 -11.30
N THR A 94 -0.39 -1.91 -10.66
CA THR A 94 -0.11 -1.58 -9.25
C THR A 94 -0.03 -0.06 -8.99
N PRO A 95 0.81 0.73 -9.69
CA PRO A 95 0.82 2.18 -9.53
C PRO A 95 -0.52 2.81 -9.90
N THR A 96 -1.23 2.32 -10.93
CA THR A 96 -2.58 2.82 -11.26
C THR A 96 -3.56 2.68 -10.08
N ALA A 97 -3.54 1.52 -9.41
CA ALA A 97 -4.33 1.27 -8.21
C ALA A 97 -3.91 2.20 -7.05
N VAL A 98 -2.60 2.44 -6.89
CA VAL A 98 -2.08 3.39 -5.90
C VAL A 98 -2.56 4.82 -6.20
N SER A 99 -2.47 5.31 -7.45
CA SER A 99 -2.95 6.65 -7.79
C SER A 99 -4.46 6.78 -7.55
N GLN A 100 -5.24 5.73 -7.82
CA GLN A 100 -6.68 5.70 -7.54
C GLN A 100 -6.95 5.80 -6.04
N ALA A 101 -6.23 5.03 -5.22
CA ALA A 101 -6.34 5.09 -3.77
C ALA A 101 -5.94 6.47 -3.23
N VAL A 102 -4.83 7.04 -3.69
CA VAL A 102 -4.40 8.39 -3.28
C VAL A 102 -5.44 9.45 -3.65
N LYS A 103 -5.97 9.40 -4.88
CA LYS A 103 -7.02 10.33 -5.34
C LYS A 103 -8.31 10.22 -4.53
N ALA A 104 -8.64 9.03 -4.05
CA ALA A 104 -9.81 8.79 -3.20
C ALA A 104 -9.61 9.26 -1.74
N ASN A 105 -8.38 9.65 -1.35
CA ASN A 105 -7.97 10.09 -0.02
C ASN A 105 -7.89 9.06 1.16
N PRO A 106 -7.91 7.72 0.97
CA PRO A 106 -7.39 6.78 1.96
C PRO A 106 -5.86 6.61 1.87
N PHE A 107 -5.25 6.13 2.95
CA PHE A 107 -3.84 5.71 2.95
C PHE A 107 -3.68 4.45 2.09
N PRO A 108 -2.85 4.46 1.03
CA PRO A 108 -2.63 3.26 0.22
C PRO A 108 -1.64 2.31 0.92
N MET A 109 -2.10 1.09 1.22
CA MET A 109 -1.27 0.01 1.76
C MET A 109 -1.14 -1.12 0.74
N VAL A 110 0.05 -1.32 0.19
CA VAL A 110 0.30 -2.30 -0.88
C VAL A 110 0.92 -3.58 -0.31
N PHE A 111 0.31 -4.72 -0.60
CA PHE A 111 0.90 -6.04 -0.38
C PHE A 111 1.30 -6.65 -1.72
N SER A 112 2.61 -6.78 -1.95
CA SER A 112 3.16 -7.35 -3.18
C SER A 112 3.95 -8.62 -2.91
N GLY A 113 3.81 -9.60 -3.81
CA GLY A 113 4.59 -10.83 -3.80
C GLY A 113 6.00 -10.68 -4.37
N ASN A 114 6.28 -9.61 -5.13
CA ASN A 114 7.60 -9.33 -5.70
C ASN A 114 8.02 -7.87 -5.50
N TYR A 115 9.30 -7.58 -5.71
CA TYR A 115 9.83 -6.21 -5.62
C TYR A 115 9.35 -5.32 -6.78
N TYR A 116 9.03 -5.89 -7.94
CA TYR A 116 8.68 -5.12 -9.14
C TYR A 116 7.38 -4.31 -9.02
N ALA A 117 6.50 -4.62 -8.07
CA ALA A 117 5.33 -3.82 -7.78
C ALA A 117 5.62 -2.59 -6.87
N ASN A 118 6.84 -2.47 -6.34
CA ASN A 118 7.24 -1.47 -5.35
C ASN A 118 7.95 -0.20 -5.91
N PRO A 119 8.81 -0.23 -6.96
CA PRO A 119 9.57 0.95 -7.37
C PRO A 119 8.70 2.13 -7.85
N THR A 120 7.47 1.86 -8.31
CA THR A 120 6.57 2.90 -8.84
C THR A 120 5.63 3.49 -7.77
N ALA A 121 5.36 2.76 -6.68
CA ALA A 121 4.49 3.26 -5.61
C ALA A 121 5.10 4.50 -4.90
N GLY A 122 6.42 4.53 -4.72
CA GLY A 122 7.12 5.71 -4.18
C GLY A 122 7.22 6.89 -5.14
N ALA A 123 7.20 6.65 -6.45
CA ALA A 123 7.28 7.72 -7.46
C ALA A 123 5.95 8.49 -7.58
N ASP A 124 4.82 7.80 -7.44
CA ASP A 124 3.49 8.36 -7.67
C ASP A 124 2.98 9.20 -6.48
N LEU A 125 3.36 8.84 -5.26
CA LEU A 125 3.15 9.67 -4.06
C LEU A 125 3.84 11.04 -4.18
N ASN A 126 4.99 11.10 -4.85
CA ASN A 126 5.68 12.36 -5.11
C ASN A 126 5.00 13.21 -6.19
N ALA A 127 4.36 12.60 -7.20
CA ALA A 127 3.68 13.31 -8.28
C ALA A 127 2.37 13.98 -7.81
N SER A 128 1.64 13.38 -6.87
CA SER A 128 0.40 13.94 -6.31
C SER A 128 0.62 15.20 -5.46
N SER A 129 1.88 15.55 -5.14
CA SER A 129 2.24 16.82 -4.49
C SER A 129 2.46 17.99 -5.46
N ARG A 130 2.33 17.75 -6.78
CA ARG A 130 2.64 18.73 -7.85
C ARG A 130 1.43 19.30 -8.59
N ILE A 131 0.20 19.12 -8.07
CA ILE A 131 -1.02 19.74 -8.62
C ILE A 131 -1.66 20.67 -7.61
#